data_AF-F9VD87-F1
#
_entry.id   AF-F9VD87-F1
#
_cell.length_a   1.000
_cell.length_b   1.000
_cell.length_c   1.000
_cell.angle_alpha   90.00
_cell.angle_beta   90.00
_cell.angle_gamma   90.00
#
_symmetry.space_group_name_H-M   'P 1'
#
loop_
_entity.id
_entity.type
_entity.pdbx_description
1 polymer ?
#
loop_
_entity_poly.entity_id
_entity_poly.type
_entity_poly.pdbx_seq_one_letter_code
_entity_poly.pdbx_strand_id
1 'polypeptide(L)'
;MEPGNASSYLLDAAELTEAIEDTVFNGSYYYGIHVDSQLISPDNSEEFLPGGDSRLEAFLTGIKNNSMNDEGTTNARADIDSPPSSFNFDTMLPGRVFTMAGEQYLYLEDMGNGNHMIIRHEAIRNTSFNEQPQVLSNWFSGLDAEVRGMVQPVSIPAVPIVDWGLVEGWEGVSRWIPAEWATAERFAEGRADRTDVNSSGTPQAFALSLADVVHLSTPEGPFFNGRARAAAGHSWWWLRTLSQINSPRPSWLVYYHPVHHPVRTGELHGQIRGGDDSSELGGVRPAIIIHQ
;
A
#
# COMPACT_ATOMS: atom_id res chain seq x y z
N MET A 1 22.97 1.03 0.01
CA MET A 1 23.42 1.66 1.27
C MET A 1 24.60 0.88 1.78
N GLU A 2 25.68 1.54 2.20
CA GLU A 2 26.75 0.84 2.91
C GLU A 2 26.28 0.48 4.33
N PRO A 3 26.60 -0.73 4.84
CA PRO A 3 26.30 -1.09 6.22
C PRO A 3 27.07 -0.18 7.17
N GLY A 4 26.38 0.46 8.13
CA GLY A 4 27.04 1.11 9.27
C GLY A 4 26.89 2.63 9.40
N ASN A 5 26.17 3.31 8.50
CA ASN A 5 25.83 4.72 8.71
C ASN A 5 24.34 4.85 9.03
N ALA A 6 24.01 5.07 10.30
CA ALA A 6 22.68 5.54 10.69
C ALA A 6 22.50 6.99 10.21
N SER A 7 21.42 7.28 9.49
CA SER A 7 21.11 8.62 8.97
C SER A 7 20.32 9.49 9.95
N SER A 8 19.88 8.96 11.09
CA SER A 8 19.08 9.67 12.08
C SER A 8 19.33 9.13 13.50
N TYR A 9 19.23 9.99 14.51
CA TYR A 9 19.44 9.69 15.92
C TYR A 9 18.23 10.11 16.75
N LEU A 10 17.81 9.27 17.69
CA LEU A 10 16.81 9.61 18.70
C LEU A 10 17.53 9.78 20.02
N LEU A 11 17.49 10.99 20.56
CA LEU A 11 17.95 11.29 21.90
C LEU A 11 16.71 11.60 22.75
N ASP A 12 16.37 10.68 23.64
CA ASP A 12 15.51 11.02 24.77
C ASP A 12 16.28 11.96 25.69
N ALA A 13 15.63 13.01 26.19
CA ALA A 13 16.30 14.21 26.70
C ALA A 13 17.43 13.90 27.71
N ALA A 14 18.60 14.51 27.52
CA ALA A 14 19.68 14.44 28.50
C ALA A 14 19.40 15.43 29.65
N GLU A 15 18.79 14.96 30.73
CA GLU A 15 18.52 15.78 31.92
C GLU A 15 19.64 15.64 32.96
N LEU A 16 20.19 16.78 33.39
CA LEU A 16 21.12 16.85 34.50
C LEU A 16 20.32 16.87 35.79
N THR A 17 20.44 15.86 36.64
CA THR A 17 19.74 15.81 37.93
C THR A 17 20.30 16.84 38.91
N GLU A 18 19.44 17.47 39.72
CA GLU A 18 19.82 18.46 40.75
C GLU A 18 20.88 17.92 41.76
N ALA A 19 21.03 16.61 41.90
CA ALA A 19 22.03 15.98 42.76
C ALA A 19 23.50 16.36 42.41
N ILE A 20 23.77 16.81 41.18
CA ILE A 20 25.10 17.26 40.74
C ILE A 20 25.37 18.72 41.17
N GLU A 21 24.33 19.54 41.38
CA GLU A 21 24.51 20.93 41.82
C GLU A 21 25.05 21.03 43.26
N ASP A 22 24.69 20.07 44.13
CA ASP A 22 24.99 20.14 45.57
C ASP A 22 26.27 19.39 46.00
N THR A 23 26.91 18.61 45.13
CA THR A 23 28.01 17.70 45.56
C THR A 23 29.38 17.94 44.93
N VAL A 24 29.53 18.75 43.87
CA VAL A 24 30.84 18.87 43.19
C VAL A 24 31.25 20.31 42.85
N PHE A 25 32.20 20.82 43.65
CA PHE A 25 32.91 22.10 43.53
C PHE A 25 33.75 22.24 42.23
N ASN A 26 33.76 23.47 41.68
CA ASN A 26 34.75 24.10 40.76
C ASN A 26 35.36 23.27 39.61
N GLY A 27 34.72 23.32 38.43
CA GLY A 27 35.32 22.90 37.15
C GLY A 27 34.37 23.09 35.95
N SER A 28 34.89 23.07 34.73
CA SER A 28 34.09 23.00 33.50
C SER A 28 33.65 21.55 33.29
N TYR A 29 32.34 21.30 33.27
CA TYR A 29 31.81 19.97 32.97
C TYR A 29 31.49 19.83 31.48
N TYR A 30 31.79 18.65 30.95
CA TYR A 30 31.36 18.20 29.63
C TYR A 30 30.59 16.90 29.85
N TYR A 31 29.32 16.84 29.45
CA TYR A 31 28.65 15.56 29.25
C TYR A 31 28.91 15.15 27.80
N GLY A 32 29.41 13.94 27.61
CA GLY A 32 29.62 13.37 26.28
C GLY A 32 28.56 12.30 26.04
N ILE A 33 27.71 12.49 25.03
CA ILE A 33 26.85 11.41 24.55
C ILE A 33 27.70 10.59 23.57
N HIS A 34 28.09 9.38 23.98
CA HIS A 34 28.60 8.39 23.05
C HIS A 34 27.40 7.65 22.45
N VAL A 35 27.11 7.90 21.17
CA VAL A 35 26.05 7.21 20.44
C VAL A 35 26.68 6.07 19.65
N ASP A 36 26.34 4.83 20.02
CA ASP A 36 26.61 3.65 19.20
C ASP A 36 25.41 3.43 18.27
N SER A 37 25.64 3.50 16.96
CA SER A 37 24.58 3.35 15.97
C SER A 37 24.34 1.88 15.67
N GLN A 38 23.23 1.34 16.17
CA GLN A 38 22.79 -0.01 15.83
C GLN A 38 21.59 0.03 14.88
N LEU A 39 21.59 -0.82 13.87
CA LEU A 39 20.45 -0.98 12.96
C LEU A 39 19.34 -1.71 13.73
N ILE A 40 18.28 -0.99 14.11
CA ILE A 40 17.11 -1.60 14.76
C ILE A 40 16.21 -2.13 13.65
N SER A 41 16.11 -3.45 13.53
CA SER A 41 15.04 -4.07 12.75
C SER A 41 13.69 -3.74 13.40
N PRO A 42 12.65 -3.36 12.62
CA PRO A 42 11.29 -3.18 13.15
C PRO A 42 10.83 -4.37 14.00
N ASP A 43 11.29 -5.58 13.69
CA ASP A 43 10.90 -6.80 14.40
C ASP A 43 11.48 -6.91 15.82
N ASN A 44 12.55 -6.19 16.15
CA ASN A 44 13.23 -6.24 17.46
C ASN A 44 13.10 -4.93 18.25
N SER A 45 12.25 -4.00 17.80
CA SER A 45 12.16 -2.67 18.40
C SER A 45 11.58 -2.67 19.83
N GLU A 46 10.93 -3.76 20.24
CA GLU A 46 10.28 -3.89 21.56
C GLU A 46 11.28 -4.02 22.70
N GLU A 47 12.51 -4.44 22.40
CA GLU A 47 13.61 -4.53 23.38
C GLU A 47 14.02 -3.16 23.94
N PHE A 48 13.62 -2.07 23.28
CA PHE A 48 13.95 -0.68 23.64
C PHE A 48 12.82 0.04 24.39
N LEU A 49 11.65 -0.59 24.57
CA LEU A 49 10.51 -0.01 25.29
C LEU A 49 10.73 0.06 26.82
N PRO A 50 11.35 -0.94 27.49
CA PRO A 50 11.53 -0.89 28.94
C PRO A 50 12.44 0.28 29.35
N GLY A 51 11.85 1.30 29.99
CA GLY A 51 12.57 2.47 30.51
C GLY A 51 12.75 3.63 29.51
N GLY A 52 12.18 3.54 28.30
CA GLY A 52 12.15 4.65 27.33
C GLY A 52 10.96 5.59 27.50
N ASP A 53 11.02 6.78 26.89
CA ASP A 53 9.91 7.74 26.85
C ASP A 53 8.61 7.09 26.30
N SER A 54 7.47 7.47 26.88
CA SER A 54 6.13 7.15 26.38
C SER A 54 5.89 7.41 24.87
N ARG A 55 6.62 8.38 24.29
CA ARG A 55 6.60 8.74 22.87
C ARG A 55 7.33 7.73 21.99
N LEU A 56 8.27 6.95 22.56
CA LEU A 56 9.03 5.93 21.84
C LEU A 56 8.12 4.81 21.33
N GLU A 57 7.14 4.38 22.14
CA GLU A 57 6.19 3.34 21.73
C GLU A 57 5.34 3.78 20.54
N ALA A 58 4.83 5.02 20.57
CA ALA A 58 4.07 5.61 19.49
C ALA A 58 4.93 5.78 18.22
N PHE A 59 6.19 6.22 18.38
CA PHE A 59 7.15 6.37 17.30
C PHE A 59 7.49 5.04 16.62
N LEU A 60 7.82 4.00 17.39
CA LEU A 60 8.14 2.67 16.87
C LEU A 60 6.93 1.99 16.22
N THR A 61 5.74 2.13 16.81
CA THR A 61 4.49 1.71 16.20
C THR A 61 4.28 2.41 14.86
N GLY A 62 4.62 3.70 14.80
CA GLY A 62 4.47 4.46 13.58
C GLY A 62 5.49 4.12 12.49
N ILE A 63 6.73 3.78 12.85
CA ILE A 63 7.70 3.20 11.91
C ILE A 63 7.19 1.86 11.37
N LYS A 64 6.76 0.95 12.26
CA LYS A 64 6.24 -0.38 11.89
C LYS A 64 5.07 -0.29 10.90
N ASN A 65 4.22 0.72 11.08
CA ASN A 65 3.02 0.90 10.26
C ASN A 65 3.23 1.84 9.07
N ASN A 66 4.47 2.24 8.77
CA ASN A 66 4.80 3.22 7.74
C ASN A 66 4.01 4.53 7.88
N SER A 67 3.67 4.90 9.12
CA SER A 67 2.97 6.15 9.40
C SER A 67 3.93 7.31 9.64
N MET A 68 5.16 7.05 10.10
CA MET A 68 6.16 8.10 10.37
C MET A 68 6.95 8.48 9.12
N ASN A 69 6.92 9.77 8.77
CA ASN A 69 7.84 10.38 7.82
C ASN A 69 8.95 11.15 8.57
N ASP A 70 9.87 11.78 7.84
CA ASP A 70 11.00 12.53 8.41
C ASP A 70 10.58 13.72 9.29
N GLU A 71 9.34 14.21 9.15
CA GLU A 71 8.77 15.33 9.92
C GLU A 71 7.88 14.86 11.10
N GLY A 72 7.66 13.55 11.25
CA GLY A 72 6.67 12.97 12.17
C GLY A 72 5.24 12.94 11.60
N THR A 73 4.43 11.99 12.05
CA THR A 73 3.05 11.82 11.53
C THR A 73 2.02 12.62 12.32
N THR A 74 1.15 13.34 11.61
CA THR A 74 -0.08 13.93 12.17
C THR A 74 -1.30 13.04 11.96
N ASN A 75 -1.15 11.99 11.15
CA ASN A 75 -2.21 11.08 10.76
C ASN A 75 -2.53 10.06 11.86
N ALA A 76 -3.82 9.77 12.05
CA ALA A 76 -4.28 8.78 13.02
C ALA A 76 -3.59 7.41 12.86
N ARG A 77 -3.45 6.70 13.99
CA ARG A 77 -2.80 5.39 14.04
C ARG A 77 -3.55 4.37 13.17
N ALA A 78 -2.81 3.44 12.57
CA ALA A 78 -3.34 2.44 11.65
C ALA A 78 -4.39 1.49 12.28
N ASP A 79 -4.25 1.23 13.59
CA ASP A 79 -5.08 0.32 14.39
C ASP A 79 -6.35 0.97 14.96
N ILE A 80 -6.57 2.26 14.70
CA ILE A 80 -7.72 3.02 15.20
C ILE A 80 -8.60 3.44 14.04
N ASP A 81 -9.87 3.04 14.08
CA ASP A 81 -10.88 3.59 13.17
C ASP A 81 -11.12 5.06 13.49
N SER A 82 -10.83 5.92 12.52
CA SER A 82 -10.84 7.37 12.69
C SER A 82 -11.66 8.06 11.58
N PRO A 83 -12.23 9.25 11.84
CA PRO A 83 -12.97 9.98 10.81
C PRO A 83 -12.01 10.48 9.71
N PRO A 84 -12.50 10.78 8.49
CA PRO A 84 -11.67 11.26 7.38
C PRO A 84 -10.82 12.48 7.73
N SER A 85 -11.35 13.40 8.54
CA SER A 85 -10.62 14.58 9.05
C SER A 85 -9.37 14.29 9.89
N SER A 86 -9.15 13.04 10.32
CA SER A 86 -7.95 12.63 11.06
C SER A 86 -6.78 12.20 10.17
N PHE A 87 -6.96 12.28 8.85
CA PHE A 87 -5.94 11.94 7.86
C PHE A 87 -5.65 13.15 6.96
N ASN A 88 -4.39 13.55 6.89
CA ASN A 88 -3.73 14.37 5.91
C ASN A 88 -3.01 13.46 4.91
N PHE A 89 -3.59 13.28 3.73
CA PHE A 89 -3.07 12.39 2.69
C PHE A 89 -1.80 12.91 2.00
N ASP A 90 -1.56 14.22 1.97
CA ASP A 90 -0.33 14.83 1.39
C ASP A 90 0.95 14.36 2.09
N THR A 91 0.84 13.99 3.36
CA THR A 91 1.97 13.52 4.18
C THR A 91 2.02 12.00 4.31
N MET A 92 1.09 11.29 3.68
CA MET A 92 0.96 9.85 3.80
C MET A 92 1.94 9.12 2.89
N LEU A 93 2.69 8.17 3.46
CA LEU A 93 3.64 7.36 2.69
C LEU A 93 2.93 6.22 1.94
N PRO A 94 3.27 5.97 0.66
CA PRO A 94 2.83 4.79 -0.09
C PRO A 94 3.01 3.50 0.71
N GLY A 95 1.98 2.64 0.68
CA GLY A 95 1.97 1.37 1.40
C GLY A 95 1.53 1.46 2.85
N ARG A 96 1.20 2.64 3.38
CA ARG A 96 0.60 2.78 4.71
C ARG A 96 -0.79 2.15 4.75
N VAL A 97 -1.03 1.34 5.78
CA VAL A 97 -2.36 0.83 6.12
C VAL A 97 -3.03 1.76 7.13
N PHE A 98 -4.32 2.03 6.96
CA PHE A 98 -5.09 2.87 7.90
C PHE A 98 -6.57 2.48 7.89
N THR A 99 -7.29 2.85 8.95
CA THR A 99 -8.73 2.57 9.08
C THR A 99 -9.49 3.88 9.14
N MET A 100 -10.32 4.12 8.13
CA MET A 100 -11.07 5.36 7.96
C MET A 100 -12.55 5.06 7.77
N ALA A 101 -13.37 5.60 8.67
CA ALA A 101 -14.83 5.46 8.65
C ALA A 101 -15.31 4.00 8.48
N GLY A 102 -14.76 3.09 9.28
CA GLY A 102 -15.15 1.69 9.34
C GLY A 102 -14.55 0.78 8.27
N GLU A 103 -13.78 1.33 7.32
CA GLU A 103 -13.08 0.55 6.28
C GLU A 103 -11.57 0.66 6.43
N GLN A 104 -10.87 -0.46 6.21
CA GLN A 104 -9.40 -0.48 6.22
C GLN A 104 -8.86 -0.37 4.80
N TYR A 105 -7.95 0.59 4.60
CA TYR A 105 -7.36 0.93 3.32
C TYR A 105 -5.84 0.76 3.33
N LEU A 106 -5.28 0.64 2.14
CA LEU A 106 -3.88 0.80 1.83
C LEU A 106 -3.74 2.06 0.97
N TYR A 107 -2.88 3.00 1.40
CA TYR A 107 -2.54 4.19 0.62
C TYR A 107 -1.63 3.80 -0.55
N LEU A 108 -1.99 4.19 -1.77
CA LEU A 108 -1.25 3.80 -2.97
C LEU A 108 -0.30 4.88 -3.44
N GLU A 109 -0.82 6.04 -3.83
CA GLU A 109 0.00 7.15 -4.34
C GLU A 109 -0.69 8.50 -4.18
N ASP A 110 0.14 9.54 -4.08
CA ASP A 110 -0.26 10.91 -4.36
C ASP A 110 -0.31 11.08 -5.88
N MET A 111 -1.50 11.37 -6.42
CA MET A 111 -1.74 11.60 -7.84
C MET A 111 -1.57 13.07 -8.24
N GLY A 112 -1.21 13.93 -7.29
CA GLY A 112 -1.09 15.37 -7.46
C GLY A 112 -2.43 16.09 -7.46
N ASN A 113 -2.37 17.42 -7.33
CA ASN A 113 -3.55 18.30 -7.24
C ASN A 113 -4.52 17.88 -6.11
N GLY A 114 -3.99 17.45 -4.96
CA GLY A 114 -4.77 16.98 -3.80
C GLY A 114 -5.52 15.67 -4.04
N ASN A 115 -5.21 14.94 -5.12
CA ASN A 115 -5.84 13.64 -5.40
C ASN A 115 -4.97 12.50 -4.90
N HIS A 116 -5.59 11.54 -4.23
CA HIS A 116 -4.89 10.41 -3.65
C HIS A 116 -5.59 9.11 -3.99
N MET A 117 -4.82 8.12 -4.44
CA MET A 117 -5.36 6.78 -4.71
C MET A 117 -5.23 5.91 -3.47
N ILE A 118 -6.35 5.28 -3.08
CA ILE A 118 -6.39 4.31 -1.98
C ILE A 118 -7.14 3.06 -2.42
N ILE A 119 -6.76 1.92 -1.86
CA ILE A 119 -7.39 0.63 -2.15
C ILE A 119 -7.82 -0.05 -0.85
N ARG A 120 -8.95 -0.77 -0.86
CA ARG A 120 -9.34 -1.59 0.27
C ARG A 120 -8.20 -2.56 0.64
N HIS A 121 -7.87 -2.67 1.92
CA HIS A 121 -6.70 -3.43 2.34
C HIS A 121 -6.87 -4.95 2.07
N GLU A 122 -8.06 -5.49 2.35
CA GLU A 122 -8.44 -6.86 2.01
C GLU A 122 -9.32 -6.91 0.73
N ALA A 123 -9.26 -8.01 -0.02
CA ALA A 123 -10.19 -8.29 -1.11
C ALA A 123 -11.58 -8.70 -0.58
N ILE A 124 -12.64 -8.34 -1.29
CA ILE A 124 -13.98 -8.87 -1.07
C ILE A 124 -14.01 -10.30 -1.63
N ARG A 125 -13.90 -11.29 -0.74
CA ARG A 125 -13.82 -12.72 -1.07
C ARG A 125 -15.15 -13.27 -1.55
N ASN A 126 -15.11 -14.49 -2.10
CA ASN A 126 -16.27 -15.20 -2.62
C ASN A 126 -17.00 -14.39 -3.71
N THR A 127 -16.21 -13.67 -4.51
CA THR A 127 -16.71 -12.91 -5.66
C THR A 127 -15.90 -13.30 -6.90
N SER A 128 -16.60 -13.35 -8.02
CA SER A 128 -16.03 -13.65 -9.33
C SER A 128 -15.66 -12.37 -10.08
N PHE A 129 -14.87 -12.51 -11.14
CA PHE A 129 -14.57 -11.38 -12.02
C PHE A 129 -15.85 -10.86 -12.72
N ASN A 130 -16.78 -11.76 -13.08
CA ASN A 130 -18.04 -11.37 -13.71
C ASN A 130 -18.95 -10.55 -12.78
N GLU A 131 -18.81 -10.71 -11.47
CA GLU A 131 -19.52 -9.91 -10.45
C GLU A 131 -18.80 -8.59 -10.12
N GLN A 132 -17.58 -8.38 -10.61
CA GLN A 132 -16.73 -7.23 -10.25
C GLN A 132 -17.47 -5.88 -10.35
N PRO A 133 -18.22 -5.56 -11.43
CA PRO A 133 -18.94 -4.29 -11.51
C PRO A 133 -19.98 -4.11 -10.38
N GLN A 134 -20.73 -5.16 -10.05
CA GLN A 134 -21.74 -5.10 -9.00
C GLN A 134 -21.11 -5.01 -7.61
N VAL A 135 -20.02 -5.75 -7.37
CA VAL A 135 -19.31 -5.73 -6.08
C VAL A 135 -18.70 -4.35 -5.81
N LEU A 136 -18.07 -3.75 -6.82
CA LEU A 136 -17.53 -2.39 -6.73
C LEU A 136 -18.64 -1.36 -6.44
N SER A 137 -19.77 -1.45 -7.15
CA SER A 137 -20.92 -0.57 -6.96
C SER A 137 -21.56 -0.71 -5.56
N ASN A 138 -21.71 -1.94 -5.06
CA ASN A 138 -22.25 -2.21 -3.74
C ASN A 138 -21.33 -1.68 -2.64
N TRP A 139 -20.02 -1.95 -2.74
CA TRP A 139 -19.05 -1.45 -1.76
C TRP A 139 -19.02 0.07 -1.75
N PHE A 140 -18.94 0.72 -2.92
CA PHE A 140 -18.98 2.18 -3.03
C PHE A 140 -20.26 2.77 -2.41
N SER A 141 -21.41 2.16 -2.64
CA SER A 141 -22.70 2.62 -2.09
C SER A 141 -22.79 2.47 -0.57
N GLY A 142 -22.06 1.50 0.01
CA GLY A 142 -22.00 1.24 1.43
C GLY A 142 -20.97 2.08 2.20
N LEU A 143 -20.09 2.82 1.51
CA LEU A 143 -19.14 3.71 2.14
C LEU A 143 -19.84 4.84 2.92
N ASP A 144 -19.17 5.32 3.97
CA ASP A 144 -19.58 6.50 4.71
C ASP A 144 -19.82 7.70 3.78
N ALA A 145 -20.78 8.55 4.13
CA ALA A 145 -21.18 9.67 3.29
C ALA A 145 -20.06 10.71 3.11
N GLU A 146 -19.23 10.95 4.13
CA GLU A 146 -18.09 11.85 4.06
C GLU A 146 -17.03 11.28 3.10
N VAL A 147 -16.71 9.98 3.21
CA VAL A 147 -15.77 9.31 2.30
C VAL A 147 -16.27 9.36 0.86
N ARG A 148 -17.56 9.05 0.60
CA ARG A 148 -18.14 9.17 -0.75
C ARG A 148 -18.09 10.59 -1.30
N GLY A 149 -18.24 11.58 -0.43
CA GLY A 149 -18.14 13.00 -0.79
C GLY A 149 -16.75 13.42 -1.25
N MET A 150 -15.69 12.72 -0.82
CA MET A 150 -14.32 12.97 -1.25
C MET A 150 -13.95 12.29 -2.57
N VAL A 151 -14.71 11.28 -3.00
CA VAL A 151 -14.34 10.46 -4.16
C VAL A 151 -14.42 11.26 -5.46
N GLN A 152 -13.33 11.23 -6.21
CA GLN A 152 -13.21 11.90 -7.49
C GLN A 152 -13.84 11.09 -8.63
N PRO A 153 -14.34 11.78 -9.65
CA PRO A 153 -14.85 11.11 -10.84
C PRO A 153 -13.72 10.44 -11.61
N VAL A 154 -13.97 9.20 -12.04
CA VAL A 154 -13.10 8.45 -12.95
C VAL A 154 -13.88 8.00 -14.18
N SER A 155 -13.19 7.83 -15.29
CA SER A 155 -13.72 7.20 -16.49
C SER A 155 -12.99 5.89 -16.70
N ILE A 156 -13.71 4.77 -16.55
CA ILE A 156 -13.14 3.44 -16.78
C ILE A 156 -13.37 3.11 -18.26
N PRO A 157 -12.31 3.04 -19.08
CA PRO A 157 -12.45 2.75 -20.51
C PRO A 157 -12.95 1.33 -20.74
N ALA A 158 -13.30 1.01 -21.99
CA ALA A 158 -13.50 -0.37 -22.39
C ALA A 158 -12.24 -1.18 -22.05
N VAL A 159 -12.43 -2.30 -21.36
CA VAL A 159 -11.34 -3.08 -20.76
C VAL A 159 -10.36 -3.56 -21.85
N PRO A 160 -9.09 -3.13 -21.82
CA PRO A 160 -8.09 -3.62 -22.75
C PRO A 160 -7.74 -5.07 -22.43
N ILE A 161 -7.27 -5.76 -23.47
CA ILE A 161 -6.85 -7.14 -23.38
C ILE A 161 -5.33 -7.16 -23.49
N VAL A 162 -4.67 -7.58 -22.42
CA VAL A 162 -3.24 -7.88 -22.44
C VAL A 162 -3.11 -9.39 -22.44
N ASP A 163 -2.92 -9.99 -23.62
CA ASP A 163 -2.90 -11.45 -23.73
C ASP A 163 -1.71 -12.03 -22.94
N TRP A 164 -2.02 -12.88 -21.97
CA TRP A 164 -1.02 -13.60 -21.19
C TRP A 164 -0.05 -14.38 -22.08
N GLY A 165 -0.53 -14.95 -23.20
CA GLY A 165 0.28 -15.70 -24.14
C GLY A 165 1.35 -14.87 -24.86
N LEU A 166 1.25 -13.54 -24.82
CA LEU A 166 2.22 -12.61 -25.41
C LEU A 166 3.31 -12.17 -24.42
N VAL A 167 3.30 -12.68 -23.18
CA VAL A 167 4.34 -12.40 -22.19
C VAL A 167 5.52 -13.35 -22.39
N GLU A 168 6.58 -12.83 -23.02
CA GLU A 168 7.80 -13.60 -23.37
C GLU A 168 8.88 -13.60 -22.26
N GLY A 169 8.60 -13.00 -21.11
CA GLY A 169 9.53 -12.93 -19.97
C GLY A 169 9.02 -12.04 -18.84
N TRP A 170 9.82 -11.92 -17.78
CA TRP A 170 9.50 -11.11 -16.60
C TRP A 170 10.72 -10.33 -16.11
N GLU A 171 10.48 -9.10 -15.66
CA GLU A 171 11.45 -8.24 -14.99
C GLU A 171 11.27 -8.32 -13.47
N GLY A 172 12.38 -8.38 -12.72
CA GLY A 172 12.36 -8.49 -11.26
C GLY A 172 12.21 -9.92 -10.76
N VAL A 173 11.42 -10.11 -9.69
CA VAL A 173 11.12 -11.46 -9.17
C VAL A 173 10.17 -12.22 -10.11
N SER A 174 9.95 -13.51 -9.84
CA SER A 174 9.02 -14.35 -10.63
C SER A 174 7.68 -13.62 -10.83
N ARG A 175 7.26 -13.50 -12.08
CA ARG A 175 5.96 -12.90 -12.47
C ARG A 175 5.69 -11.50 -11.90
N TRP A 176 6.74 -10.70 -11.73
CA TRP A 176 6.63 -9.37 -11.11
C TRP A 176 6.11 -8.30 -12.06
N ILE A 177 6.80 -8.07 -13.19
CA ILE A 177 6.41 -7.14 -14.27
C ILE A 177 6.69 -7.84 -15.61
N PRO A 178 5.77 -7.81 -16.60
CA PRO A 178 6.06 -8.37 -17.93
C PRO A 178 7.33 -7.77 -18.53
N ALA A 179 8.22 -8.58 -19.07
CA ALA A 179 9.44 -8.07 -19.70
C ALA A 179 9.11 -7.19 -20.91
N GLU A 180 9.89 -6.12 -21.07
CA GLU A 180 9.69 -5.09 -22.09
C GLU A 180 8.36 -4.36 -21.93
N TRP A 181 7.77 -4.36 -20.72
CA TRP A 181 6.50 -3.69 -20.44
C TRP A 181 6.53 -2.25 -20.93
N ALA A 182 7.63 -1.52 -20.74
CA ALA A 182 7.74 -0.11 -21.11
C ALA A 182 7.86 0.15 -22.63
N THR A 183 8.34 -0.82 -23.41
CA THR A 183 8.81 -0.57 -24.80
C THR A 183 8.08 -1.41 -25.85
N ALA A 184 7.57 -2.59 -25.51
CA ALA A 184 6.98 -3.48 -26.50
C ALA A 184 5.59 -3.01 -26.96
N GLU A 185 5.36 -2.97 -28.27
CA GLU A 185 4.08 -2.51 -28.84
C GLU A 185 2.89 -3.39 -28.44
N ARG A 186 3.12 -4.68 -28.21
CA ARG A 186 2.09 -5.64 -27.75
C ARG A 186 1.42 -5.27 -26.42
N PHE A 187 2.03 -4.37 -25.64
CA PHE A 187 1.47 -3.87 -24.38
C PHE A 187 0.99 -2.41 -24.46
N ALA A 188 0.99 -1.77 -25.63
CA ALA A 188 0.68 -0.34 -25.75
C ALA A 188 -0.72 0.02 -25.22
N GLU A 189 -1.76 -0.71 -25.62
CA GLU A 189 -3.12 -0.50 -25.14
C GLU A 189 -3.25 -0.78 -23.64
N GLY A 190 -2.64 -1.88 -23.17
CA GLY A 190 -2.62 -2.24 -21.75
C GLY A 190 -1.92 -1.20 -20.89
N ARG A 191 -0.79 -0.64 -21.36
CA ARG A 191 -0.05 0.45 -20.71
C ARG A 191 -0.87 1.73 -20.58
N ALA A 192 -1.69 2.03 -21.58
CA ALA A 192 -2.50 3.24 -21.61
C ALA A 192 -3.70 3.19 -20.65
N ASP A 193 -4.06 2.00 -20.14
CA ASP A 193 -5.14 1.79 -19.15
C ASP A 193 -4.74 2.19 -17.73
N ARG A 194 -4.07 3.33 -17.56
CA ARG A 194 -3.83 3.91 -16.23
C ARG A 194 -5.09 4.59 -15.74
N THR A 195 -5.47 4.33 -14.49
CA THR A 195 -6.58 5.04 -13.87
C THR A 195 -6.15 6.44 -13.49
N ASP A 196 -6.95 7.43 -13.87
CA ASP A 196 -6.73 8.83 -13.51
C ASP A 196 -8.07 9.53 -13.26
N VAL A 197 -8.03 10.67 -12.58
CA VAL A 197 -9.19 11.54 -12.38
C VAL A 197 -9.67 12.04 -13.74
N ASN A 198 -10.97 11.91 -13.98
CA ASN A 198 -11.62 12.40 -15.17
C ASN A 198 -12.87 13.17 -14.77
N SER A 199 -12.83 14.49 -14.93
CA SER A 199 -13.95 15.39 -14.57
C SER A 199 -15.24 15.13 -15.36
N SER A 200 -15.16 14.43 -16.50
CA SER A 200 -16.33 13.98 -17.28
C SER A 200 -16.83 12.59 -16.87
N GLY A 201 -16.14 11.93 -15.93
CA GLY A 201 -16.49 10.62 -15.39
C GLY A 201 -17.54 10.69 -14.28
N THR A 202 -17.57 9.67 -13.43
CA THR A 202 -18.48 9.60 -12.28
C THR A 202 -17.71 9.16 -11.05
N PRO A 203 -17.97 9.75 -9.86
CA PRO A 203 -17.41 9.24 -8.61
C PRO A 203 -17.83 7.78 -8.41
N GLN A 204 -16.86 6.88 -8.40
CA GLN A 204 -17.11 5.45 -8.30
C GLN A 204 -15.86 4.70 -7.81
N ALA A 205 -16.07 3.52 -7.25
CA ALA A 205 -14.99 2.56 -7.04
C ALA A 205 -14.62 1.84 -8.34
N PHE A 206 -13.36 1.41 -8.43
CA PHE A 206 -12.82 0.66 -9.56
C PHE A 206 -11.90 -0.47 -9.11
N ALA A 207 -11.63 -1.43 -9.99
CA ALA A 207 -10.54 -2.38 -9.80
C ALA A 207 -9.31 -1.87 -10.56
N LEU A 208 -8.11 -2.03 -9.98
CA LEU A 208 -6.86 -1.62 -10.63
C LEU A 208 -6.66 -2.37 -11.95
N SER A 209 -6.09 -1.70 -12.95
CA SER A 209 -5.60 -2.34 -14.17
C SER A 209 -4.24 -2.99 -13.97
N LEU A 210 -3.79 -3.73 -14.97
CA LEU A 210 -2.41 -4.18 -15.06
C LEU A 210 -1.43 -2.99 -15.09
N ALA A 211 -1.76 -1.90 -15.79
CA ALA A 211 -0.91 -0.71 -15.80
C ALA A 211 -0.84 -0.02 -14.44
N ASP A 212 -1.94 0.01 -13.70
CA ASP A 212 -1.96 0.53 -12.33
C ASP A 212 -1.00 -0.27 -11.46
N VAL A 213 -1.13 -1.60 -11.48
CA VAL A 213 -0.27 -2.48 -10.67
C VAL A 213 1.20 -2.37 -11.07
N VAL A 214 1.53 -2.35 -12.36
CA VAL A 214 2.93 -2.24 -12.80
C VAL A 214 3.55 -0.92 -12.37
N HIS A 215 2.84 0.20 -12.51
CA HIS A 215 3.32 1.52 -12.06
C HIS A 215 3.54 1.58 -10.56
N LEU A 216 2.63 1.03 -9.76
CA LEU A 216 2.71 1.03 -8.30
C LEU A 216 3.77 0.05 -7.74
N SER A 217 4.41 -0.73 -8.62
CA SER A 217 5.34 -1.80 -8.26
C SER A 217 6.81 -1.38 -8.33
N THR A 218 7.13 -0.33 -7.59
CA THR A 218 8.48 0.21 -7.45
C THR A 218 9.04 -0.08 -6.05
N PRO A 219 10.38 -0.04 -5.87
CA PRO A 219 11.00 -0.27 -4.56
C PRO A 219 10.52 0.70 -3.47
N GLU A 220 10.17 1.93 -3.84
CA GLU A 220 9.67 2.98 -2.95
C GLU A 220 8.13 3.10 -2.96
N GLY A 221 7.45 2.32 -3.82
CA GLY A 221 6.00 2.37 -4.01
C GLY A 221 5.23 1.50 -3.02
N PRO A 222 3.89 1.50 -3.10
CA PRO A 222 3.05 0.73 -2.19
C PRO A 222 3.18 -0.79 -2.42
N PHE A 223 3.59 -1.21 -3.62
CA PHE A 223 3.84 -2.60 -3.98
C PHE A 223 5.33 -2.86 -4.13
N PHE A 224 6.12 -2.62 -3.07
CA PHE A 224 7.57 -2.82 -3.06
C PHE A 224 8.01 -4.29 -3.01
N ASN A 225 7.11 -5.21 -2.66
CA ASN A 225 7.35 -6.65 -2.73
C ASN A 225 6.04 -7.44 -2.95
N GLY A 226 6.17 -8.76 -3.14
CA GLY A 226 5.03 -9.65 -3.37
C GLY A 226 3.97 -9.63 -2.26
N ARG A 227 4.38 -9.54 -0.98
CA ARG A 227 3.47 -9.51 0.15
C ARG A 227 2.68 -8.20 0.21
N ALA A 228 3.33 -7.06 -0.07
CA ALA A 228 2.70 -5.75 -0.13
C ALA A 228 1.72 -5.62 -1.31
N ARG A 229 2.01 -6.30 -2.43
CA ARG A 229 1.12 -6.34 -3.60
C ARG A 229 -0.12 -7.22 -3.38
N ALA A 230 0.02 -8.33 -2.66
CA ALA A 230 -1.11 -9.17 -2.29
C ALA A 230 -2.10 -8.40 -1.39
N ALA A 231 -3.34 -8.89 -1.30
CA ALA A 231 -4.31 -8.31 -0.40
C ALA A 231 -4.16 -8.89 1.01
N ALA A 232 -4.64 -8.14 2.01
CA ALA A 232 -4.63 -8.57 3.40
C ALA A 232 -5.38 -9.88 3.62
N GLY A 233 -5.16 -10.48 4.79
CA GLY A 233 -5.81 -11.74 5.16
C GLY A 233 -5.40 -12.91 4.27
N HIS A 234 -4.27 -12.83 3.55
CA HIS A 234 -3.80 -13.92 2.68
C HIS A 234 -4.76 -14.13 1.49
N SER A 235 -5.07 -13.07 0.75
CA SER A 235 -6.02 -13.13 -0.38
C SER A 235 -5.42 -12.71 -1.72
N TRP A 236 -5.84 -13.41 -2.78
CA TRP A 236 -5.59 -13.03 -4.16
C TRP A 236 -6.69 -12.07 -4.63
N TRP A 237 -6.45 -11.29 -5.68
CA TRP A 237 -7.46 -10.35 -6.18
C TRP A 237 -7.40 -10.08 -7.68
N TRP A 238 -8.57 -9.85 -8.27
CA TRP A 238 -8.75 -9.58 -9.71
C TRP A 238 -8.38 -8.14 -10.09
N LEU A 239 -7.70 -8.01 -11.23
CA LEU A 239 -7.55 -6.74 -11.95
C LEU A 239 -8.75 -6.55 -12.87
N ARG A 240 -8.94 -5.32 -13.38
CA ARG A 240 -9.93 -5.09 -14.46
C ARG A 240 -9.43 -5.57 -15.83
N THR A 241 -8.12 -5.53 -16.07
CA THR A 241 -7.52 -5.85 -17.39
C THR A 241 -7.71 -7.33 -17.73
N LEU A 242 -8.27 -7.61 -18.91
CA LEU A 242 -8.46 -8.98 -19.39
C LEU A 242 -7.14 -9.60 -19.82
N SER A 243 -7.00 -10.90 -19.59
CA SER A 243 -5.81 -11.65 -19.96
C SER A 243 -5.96 -12.50 -21.21
N GLN A 244 -7.19 -12.73 -21.71
CA GLN A 244 -7.46 -13.41 -22.99
C GLN A 244 -8.82 -12.98 -23.59
N ILE A 245 -8.93 -13.08 -24.92
CA ILE A 245 -10.12 -12.69 -25.70
C ILE A 245 -11.20 -13.79 -25.69
N ASN A 246 -10.83 -15.06 -25.58
CA ASN A 246 -11.72 -16.20 -25.91
C ASN A 246 -11.75 -17.28 -24.80
N SER A 247 -12.75 -17.18 -23.92
CA SER A 247 -13.18 -18.19 -22.92
C SER A 247 -12.30 -18.37 -21.66
N PRO A 248 -12.86 -18.41 -20.44
CA PRO A 248 -14.08 -17.78 -19.92
C PRO A 248 -13.77 -16.38 -19.34
N ARG A 249 -13.30 -15.44 -20.19
CA ARG A 249 -12.79 -14.11 -19.77
C ARG A 249 -11.83 -14.19 -18.57
N PRO A 250 -10.71 -14.94 -18.69
CA PRO A 250 -9.70 -14.83 -17.65
C PRO A 250 -9.27 -13.36 -17.57
N SER A 251 -9.21 -12.85 -16.35
CA SER A 251 -8.65 -11.53 -16.06
C SER A 251 -7.26 -11.70 -15.48
N TRP A 252 -6.47 -10.65 -15.56
CA TRP A 252 -5.27 -10.56 -14.75
C TRP A 252 -5.64 -10.58 -13.26
N LEU A 253 -4.80 -11.19 -12.45
CA LEU A 253 -4.93 -11.19 -11.00
C LEU A 253 -3.55 -11.06 -10.34
N VAL A 254 -3.57 -10.51 -9.12
CA VAL A 254 -2.45 -10.64 -8.19
C VAL A 254 -2.67 -11.87 -7.34
N TYR A 255 -1.72 -12.80 -7.40
CA TYR A 255 -1.87 -14.12 -6.83
C TYR A 255 -1.46 -14.19 -5.37
N TYR A 256 -2.11 -15.10 -4.68
CA TYR A 256 -1.77 -15.53 -3.33
C TYR A 256 -2.10 -17.02 -3.24
N HIS A 257 -1.23 -17.79 -2.58
CA HIS A 257 -1.51 -19.19 -2.27
C HIS A 257 -1.03 -19.57 -0.86
N PRO A 258 -1.90 -20.15 0.00
CA PRO A 258 -1.53 -20.45 1.38
C PRO A 258 -0.66 -21.71 1.52
N VAL A 259 -0.69 -22.65 0.56
CA VAL A 259 -0.08 -23.99 0.71
C VAL A 259 1.22 -24.18 -0.10
N HIS A 260 1.49 -23.33 -1.09
CA HIS A 260 2.63 -23.47 -1.98
C HIS A 260 3.50 -22.24 -1.82
N HIS A 261 4.52 -22.38 -0.97
CA HIS A 261 5.69 -21.51 -0.79
C HIS A 261 5.45 -19.98 -0.86
N PRO A 262 5.92 -19.18 0.12
CA PRO A 262 5.83 -17.71 0.09
C PRO A 262 6.41 -17.04 -1.18
N VAL A 263 7.09 -17.80 -2.03
CA VAL A 263 7.72 -17.45 -3.30
C VAL A 263 6.73 -16.96 -4.38
N ARG A 264 5.45 -17.37 -4.35
CA ARG A 264 4.46 -16.97 -5.39
C ARG A 264 3.48 -15.87 -4.99
N THR A 265 3.61 -15.34 -3.78
CA THR A 265 2.74 -14.27 -3.28
C THR A 265 3.02 -12.98 -4.05
N GLY A 266 1.97 -12.33 -4.56
CA GLY A 266 2.07 -11.07 -5.31
C GLY A 266 2.44 -11.22 -6.78
N GLU A 267 2.58 -12.46 -7.28
CA GLU A 267 2.80 -12.71 -8.70
C GLU A 267 1.60 -12.25 -9.54
N LEU A 268 1.86 -11.74 -10.74
CA LEU A 268 0.83 -11.49 -11.75
C LEU A 268 0.51 -12.77 -12.51
N HIS A 269 -0.79 -13.07 -12.65
CA HIS A 269 -1.28 -14.25 -13.37
C HIS A 269 -2.46 -13.90 -14.27
N GLY A 270 -2.50 -14.48 -15.47
CA GLY A 270 -3.59 -14.28 -16.44
C GLY A 270 -4.24 -15.57 -16.94
N GLN A 271 -3.85 -16.75 -16.42
CA GLN A 271 -4.38 -18.04 -16.93
C GLN A 271 -4.89 -18.99 -15.85
N ILE A 272 -4.75 -18.64 -14.57
CA ILE A 272 -5.00 -19.61 -13.49
C ILE A 272 -6.49 -19.78 -13.16
N ARG A 273 -7.31 -18.75 -13.42
CA ARG A 273 -8.70 -18.71 -12.99
C ARG A 273 -9.60 -18.17 -14.09
N GLY A 274 -10.78 -18.76 -14.23
CA GLY A 274 -11.81 -18.28 -15.15
C GLY A 274 -12.62 -17.13 -14.55
N GLY A 275 -13.34 -16.38 -15.37
CA GLY A 275 -14.10 -15.21 -14.93
C GLY A 275 -15.24 -15.52 -13.95
N ASP A 276 -15.72 -16.77 -13.92
CA ASP A 276 -16.74 -17.27 -12.98
C ASP A 276 -16.13 -17.82 -11.67
N ASP A 277 -14.81 -17.91 -11.57
CA ASP A 277 -14.14 -18.48 -10.39
C ASP A 277 -14.31 -17.56 -9.19
N SER A 278 -14.87 -18.11 -8.11
CA SER A 278 -15.06 -17.44 -6.82
C SER A 278 -14.53 -18.35 -5.72
N SER A 279 -13.87 -17.75 -4.74
CA SER A 279 -13.19 -18.53 -3.68
C SER A 279 -13.15 -17.73 -2.38
N GLU A 280 -13.12 -18.45 -1.27
CA GLU A 280 -12.79 -17.84 0.03
C GLU A 280 -11.37 -17.26 0.07
N LEU A 281 -10.51 -17.60 -0.89
CA LEU A 281 -9.13 -17.13 -0.93
C LEU A 281 -8.94 -15.84 -1.75
N GLY A 282 -9.98 -15.29 -2.36
CA GLY A 282 -9.85 -14.04 -3.11
C GLY A 282 -11.10 -13.58 -3.86
N GLY A 283 -10.96 -12.47 -4.57
CA GLY A 283 -12.06 -11.85 -5.30
C GLY A 283 -11.76 -10.43 -5.74
N VAL A 284 -12.73 -9.54 -5.60
CA VAL A 284 -12.66 -8.14 -6.06
C VAL A 284 -12.00 -7.27 -5.00
N ARG A 285 -11.07 -6.39 -5.39
CA ARG A 285 -10.42 -5.43 -4.48
C ARG A 285 -10.71 -3.99 -4.92
N PRO A 286 -11.67 -3.30 -4.28
CA PRO A 286 -12.05 -1.94 -4.67
C PRO A 286 -10.97 -0.90 -4.37
N ALA A 287 -10.75 0.02 -5.30
CA ALA A 287 -9.97 1.23 -5.16
C ALA A 287 -10.84 2.47 -5.46
N ILE A 288 -10.45 3.61 -4.89
CA ILE A 288 -11.04 4.94 -5.13
C ILE A 288 -9.91 5.97 -5.21
N ILE A 289 -10.19 7.07 -5.91
CA ILE A 289 -9.38 8.28 -5.83
C ILE A 289 -10.18 9.28 -4.98
N ILE A 290 -9.56 9.82 -3.94
CA ILE A 290 -10.15 10.82 -3.06
C ILE A 290 -9.46 12.16 -3.26
N HIS A 291 -10.13 13.26 -2.94
CA HIS A 291 -9.56 14.60 -2.95
C HIS A 291 -9.61 15.22 -1.56
N GLN A 292 -8.51 15.87 -1.17
CA GLN A 292 -8.38 16.60 0.10
C GLN A 292 -7.81 18.01 -0.11
#